data_AF-A0A2K8K4R1-F1
#
_entry.id   AF-A0A2K8K4R1-F1
#
_cell.length_a   1.000
_cell.length_b   1.000
_cell.length_c   1.000
_cell.angle_alpha   90.00
_cell.angle_beta   90.00
_cell.angle_gamma   90.00
#
_symmetry.space_group_name_H-M   'P 1'
#
loop_
_entity.id
_entity.type
_entity.pdbx_description
1 polymer ?
#
loop_
_entity_poly.entity_id
_entity_poly.type
_entity_poly.pdbx_seq_one_letter_code
_entity_poly.pdbx_strand_id
1 'polypeptide(L)'
;MTIQRLTRPALPLDLVATRDHLRIVGDHDDTSLIEMTEAAAHELEEAAEIALITQTIRVTVEGWPDSDRLRLPIGPVLGDNPTFQVMAEGELIEAELIGGTRPVLVLGETVTEYLHHARFVIEYEAGFGATPEALPPDIRHAIRDQVAALYDFRGANAHEAKTPQARGTSSQSYAMQRAIGRYRGVKA
;
A
#
# COMPACT_ATOMS: atom_id res chain seq x y z
N MET A 1 -16.31 -0.22 -7.38
CA MET A 1 -14.93 -0.73 -7.51
C MET A 1 -14.56 -1.49 -6.26
N THR A 2 -14.09 -2.73 -6.41
CA THR A 2 -13.62 -3.60 -5.32
C THR A 2 -12.14 -3.86 -5.50
N ILE A 3 -11.36 -3.82 -4.42
CA ILE A 3 -9.90 -3.99 -4.44
C ILE A 3 -9.53 -5.16 -3.54
N GLN A 4 -8.66 -6.05 -4.01
CA GLN A 4 -8.16 -7.19 -3.27
C GLN A 4 -6.64 -7.30 -3.44
N ARG A 5 -5.92 -7.54 -2.34
CA ARG A 5 -4.50 -7.93 -2.36
C ARG A 5 -4.46 -9.47 -2.38
N LEU A 6 -3.95 -10.08 -3.44
CA LEU A 6 -4.00 -11.54 -3.64
C LEU A 6 -2.83 -12.28 -3.00
N THR A 7 -1.69 -11.60 -2.82
CA THR A 7 -0.47 -12.16 -2.26
C THR A 7 -0.20 -11.54 -0.88
N ARG A 8 0.32 -12.34 0.06
CA ARG A 8 0.88 -11.80 1.30
C ARG A 8 2.28 -11.24 0.99
N PRO A 9 2.54 -9.93 1.18
CA PRO A 9 3.87 -9.37 0.96
C PRO A 9 4.87 -9.84 2.02
N ALA A 10 6.17 -9.77 1.70
CA ALA A 10 7.24 -9.93 2.68
C ALA A 10 7.23 -8.77 3.70
N LEU A 11 7.93 -8.95 4.82
CA LEU A 11 8.07 -7.90 5.83
C LEU A 11 8.82 -6.69 5.23
N PRO A 12 8.32 -5.45 5.39
CA PRO A 12 8.92 -4.26 4.77
C PRO A 12 10.14 -3.72 5.51
N LEU A 13 10.48 -4.26 6.68
CA LEU A 13 11.67 -3.91 7.43
C LEU A 13 12.44 -5.17 7.80
N ASP A 14 13.77 -5.04 7.86
CA ASP A 14 14.62 -6.04 8.48
C ASP A 14 14.50 -5.99 10.02
N LEU A 15 14.39 -7.16 10.66
CA LEU A 15 14.19 -7.25 12.10
C LEU A 15 15.45 -6.86 12.89
N VAL A 16 16.65 -7.17 12.39
CA VAL A 16 17.91 -6.78 13.06
C VAL A 16 18.00 -5.25 13.11
N ALA A 17 17.80 -4.59 11.98
CA ALA A 17 17.80 -3.13 11.89
C ALA A 17 16.68 -2.48 12.72
N THR A 18 15.56 -3.17 12.90
CA THR A 18 14.44 -2.69 13.73
C THR A 18 14.79 -2.80 15.22
N ARG A 19 15.36 -3.91 15.67
CA ARG A 19 15.86 -4.06 17.06
C ARG A 19 16.93 -3.03 17.40
N ASP A 20 17.90 -2.85 16.50
CA ASP A 20 18.98 -1.87 16.69
C ASP A 20 18.44 -0.45 16.88
N HIS A 21 17.39 -0.11 16.13
CA HIS A 21 16.72 1.19 16.26
C HIS A 21 16.02 1.36 17.61
N LEU A 22 15.34 0.30 18.08
CA LEU A 22 14.63 0.27 19.36
C LEU A 22 15.54 0.01 20.56
N ARG A 23 16.83 -0.25 20.32
CA ARG A 23 17.82 -0.63 21.35
C ARG A 23 17.42 -1.90 22.13
N ILE A 24 16.76 -2.83 21.44
CA ILE A 24 16.36 -4.12 22.00
C ILE A 24 17.53 -5.09 21.88
N VAL A 25 17.82 -5.83 22.96
CA VAL A 25 18.87 -6.85 23.00
C VAL A 25 18.23 -8.24 23.01
N GLY A 26 18.68 -9.12 22.12
CA GLY A 26 18.09 -10.45 21.94
C GLY A 26 16.86 -10.44 21.03
N ASP A 27 16.16 -11.57 20.96
CA ASP A 27 15.09 -11.86 19.99
C ASP A 27 13.73 -12.18 20.64
N HIS A 28 13.61 -12.04 21.96
CA HIS A 28 12.39 -12.35 22.72
C HIS A 28 11.16 -11.54 22.25
N ASP A 29 11.38 -10.34 21.74
CA ASP A 29 10.31 -9.44 21.25
C ASP A 29 10.04 -9.60 19.75
N ASP A 30 10.76 -10.47 19.02
CA ASP A 30 10.72 -10.53 17.56
C ASP A 30 9.31 -10.78 17.01
N THR A 31 8.53 -11.65 17.65
CA THR A 31 7.14 -11.89 17.25
C THR A 31 6.31 -10.61 17.33
N SER A 32 6.45 -9.84 18.41
CA SER A 32 5.72 -8.58 18.58
C SER A 32 6.21 -7.51 17.59
N LEU A 33 7.50 -7.47 17.30
CA LEU A 33 8.07 -6.55 16.30
C LEU A 33 7.57 -6.86 14.88
N ILE A 34 7.41 -8.14 14.52
CA ILE A 34 6.81 -8.54 13.24
C ILE A 34 5.38 -8.02 13.16
N GLU A 35 4.55 -8.28 14.17
CA GLU A 35 3.15 -7.86 14.18
C GLU A 35 3.00 -6.33 14.12
N MET A 36 3.81 -5.59 14.87
CA MET A 36 3.81 -4.12 14.82
C MET A 36 4.27 -3.59 13.47
N THR A 37 5.24 -4.24 12.84
CA THR A 37 5.73 -3.86 11.51
C THR A 37 4.68 -4.11 10.44
N GLU A 38 4.01 -5.27 10.48
CA GLU A 38 2.89 -5.59 9.59
C GLU A 38 1.73 -4.59 9.77
N ALA A 39 1.39 -4.25 11.02
CA ALA A 39 0.34 -3.27 11.33
C ALA A 39 0.68 -1.87 10.80
N ALA A 40 1.91 -1.38 11.05
CA ALA A 40 2.38 -0.08 10.58
C ALA A 40 2.44 -0.01 9.05
N ALA A 41 2.84 -1.11 8.40
CA ALA A 41 2.88 -1.23 6.96
C ALA A 41 1.47 -1.18 6.35
N HIS A 42 0.54 -1.96 6.92
CA HIS A 42 -0.85 -2.00 6.49
C HIS A 42 -1.51 -0.63 6.62
N GLU A 43 -1.31 0.07 7.74
CA GLU A 43 -1.82 1.42 7.96
C GLU A 43 -1.32 2.41 6.88
N LEU A 44 -0.03 2.35 6.54
CA LEU A 44 0.55 3.20 5.48
C LEU A 44 -0.02 2.85 4.09
N GLU A 45 -0.09 1.56 3.76
CA GLU A 45 -0.61 1.09 2.48
C GLU A 45 -2.07 1.51 2.26
N GLU A 46 -2.91 1.39 3.28
CA GLU A 46 -4.30 1.83 3.21
C GLU A 46 -4.42 3.35 3.12
N ALA A 47 -3.69 4.09 3.96
CA ALA A 47 -3.82 5.55 4.05
C ALA A 47 -3.26 6.28 2.80
N ALA A 48 -2.20 5.75 2.19
CA ALA A 48 -1.58 6.32 1.01
C ALA A 48 -2.08 5.70 -0.32
N GLU A 49 -2.88 4.64 -0.26
CA GLU A 49 -3.32 3.85 -1.41
C GLU A 49 -2.11 3.33 -2.22
N ILE A 50 -1.15 2.72 -1.50
CA ILE A 50 0.08 2.17 -2.08
C ILE A 50 0.30 0.70 -1.68
N ALA A 51 1.16 0.02 -2.43
CA ALA A 51 1.79 -1.23 -2.09
C ALA A 51 3.27 -0.95 -1.76
N LEU A 52 3.74 -1.43 -0.62
CA LEU A 52 5.11 -1.25 -0.18
C LEU A 52 6.03 -2.26 -0.87
N ILE A 53 5.81 -3.54 -0.56
CA ILE A 53 6.46 -4.67 -1.20
C ILE A 53 5.60 -5.14 -2.37
N THR A 54 6.25 -5.59 -3.45
CA THR A 54 5.59 -6.10 -4.64
C THR A 54 4.56 -7.17 -4.28
N GLN A 55 3.31 -6.91 -4.67
CA GLN A 55 2.17 -7.78 -4.44
C GLN A 55 1.17 -7.69 -5.60
N THR A 56 0.44 -8.77 -5.83
CA THR A 56 -0.59 -8.80 -6.88
C THR A 56 -1.88 -8.16 -6.36
N ILE A 57 -2.34 -7.13 -7.07
CA ILE A 57 -3.59 -6.42 -6.79
C ILE A 57 -4.63 -6.85 -7.81
N ARG A 58 -5.82 -7.24 -7.34
CA ARG A 58 -7.01 -7.43 -8.16
C ARG A 58 -7.96 -6.27 -7.94
N VAL A 59 -8.39 -5.65 -9.04
CA VAL A 59 -9.40 -4.59 -9.06
C VAL A 59 -10.58 -5.07 -9.90
N THR A 60 -11.77 -5.00 -9.32
CA THR A 60 -13.02 -5.24 -10.03
C THR A 60 -13.78 -3.93 -10.18
N VAL A 61 -14.11 -3.56 -11.41
CA VAL A 61 -14.96 -2.40 -11.72
C VAL A 61 -16.19 -2.85 -12.50
N GLU A 62 -17.31 -2.19 -12.23
CA GLU A 62 -18.56 -2.38 -12.96
C GLU A 62 -18.62 -1.25 -13.99
N GLY A 63 -18.39 -1.60 -15.26
CA GLY A 63 -18.28 -0.63 -16.34
C GLY A 63 -16.93 0.05 -16.44
N TRP A 64 -16.49 0.29 -17.67
CA TRP A 64 -15.38 1.18 -17.96
C TRP A 64 -15.84 2.65 -17.86
N PRO A 65 -15.02 3.58 -17.31
CA PRO A 65 -15.38 5.00 -17.21
C PRO A 65 -15.64 5.64 -18.58
N ASP A 66 -16.26 6.82 -18.60
CA ASP A 66 -16.47 7.67 -19.79
C ASP A 66 -15.16 8.30 -20.32
N SER A 67 -14.05 7.57 -20.22
CA SER A 67 -12.73 7.94 -20.69
C SER A 67 -11.98 6.70 -21.15
N ASP A 68 -11.02 6.86 -22.06
CA ASP A 68 -10.07 5.82 -22.48
C ASP A 68 -9.18 5.31 -21.34
N ARG A 69 -9.16 6.02 -20.21
CA ARG A 69 -8.26 5.82 -19.08
C ARG A 69 -8.96 5.35 -17.83
N LEU A 70 -8.43 4.30 -17.20
CA LEU A 70 -8.81 3.88 -15.86
C LEU A 70 -7.61 4.04 -14.91
N ARG A 71 -7.75 4.93 -13.93
CA ARG A 71 -6.74 5.08 -12.87
C ARG A 71 -6.80 3.88 -11.94
N LEU A 72 -5.67 3.21 -11.77
CA LEU A 72 -5.57 2.11 -10.82
C LEU A 72 -5.45 2.66 -9.39
N PRO A 73 -6.18 2.06 -8.43
CA PRO A 73 -6.25 2.60 -7.08
C PRO A 73 -4.98 2.42 -6.27
N ILE A 74 -4.20 1.37 -6.53
CA ILE A 74 -2.98 1.04 -5.78
C ILE A 74 -1.78 1.21 -6.68
N GLY A 75 -0.80 1.99 -6.25
CA GLY A 75 0.51 2.10 -6.88
C GLY A 75 1.64 1.82 -5.89
N PRO A 76 2.92 2.01 -6.26
CA PRO A 76 3.38 2.25 -7.61
C PRO A 76 3.38 0.96 -8.43
N VAL A 77 3.31 1.09 -9.76
CA VAL A 77 3.70 0.03 -10.70
C VAL A 77 5.03 0.46 -11.29
N LEU A 78 6.11 -0.23 -10.95
CA LEU A 78 7.47 0.10 -11.38
C LEU A 78 8.01 -0.96 -12.34
N GLY A 79 8.94 -0.55 -13.22
CA GLY A 79 9.57 -1.41 -14.21
C GLY A 79 9.13 -1.08 -15.64
N ASP A 80 9.93 -1.51 -16.62
CA ASP A 80 9.70 -1.22 -18.03
C ASP A 80 8.58 -2.08 -18.63
N ASN A 81 8.40 -3.30 -18.11
CA ASN A 81 7.39 -4.27 -18.55
C ASN A 81 6.57 -4.75 -17.35
N PRO A 82 5.54 -4.00 -16.92
CA PRO A 82 4.74 -4.38 -15.77
C PRO A 82 3.89 -5.62 -16.08
N THR A 83 3.80 -6.53 -15.12
CA THR A 83 2.91 -7.70 -15.21
C THR A 83 1.47 -7.26 -14.93
N PHE A 84 0.57 -7.43 -15.90
CA PHE A 84 -0.86 -7.17 -15.71
C PHE A 84 -1.73 -8.01 -16.65
N GLN A 85 -3.01 -8.12 -16.31
CA GLN A 85 -4.06 -8.75 -17.09
C GLN A 85 -5.37 -7.98 -16.91
N VAL A 86 -6.10 -7.78 -18.00
CA VAL A 86 -7.44 -7.17 -17.99
C VAL A 86 -8.42 -8.15 -18.63
N MET A 87 -9.52 -8.43 -17.93
CA MET A 87 -10.61 -9.25 -18.43
C MET A 87 -11.93 -8.48 -18.34
N ALA A 88 -12.77 -8.55 -19.37
CA ALA A 88 -14.16 -8.07 -19.36
C ALA A 88 -15.10 -9.26 -19.56
N GLU A 89 -16.01 -9.51 -18.62
CA GLU A 89 -16.93 -10.68 -18.66
C GLU A 89 -16.22 -12.03 -18.90
N GLY A 90 -14.95 -12.14 -18.50
CA GLY A 90 -14.13 -13.35 -18.67
C GLY A 90 -13.35 -13.43 -19.99
N GLU A 91 -13.51 -12.47 -20.89
CA GLU A 91 -12.71 -12.34 -22.11
C GLU A 91 -11.51 -11.40 -21.88
N LEU A 92 -10.35 -11.74 -22.47
CA LEU A 92 -9.15 -10.91 -22.37
C LEU A 92 -9.32 -9.63 -23.20
N ILE A 93 -9.04 -8.49 -22.58
CA ILE A 93 -9.08 -7.18 -23.25
C ILE A 93 -7.65 -6.66 -23.43
N GLU A 94 -7.37 -6.14 -24.62
CA GLU A 94 -6.10 -5.46 -24.91
C GLU A 94 -6.10 -4.07 -24.27
N ALA A 95 -5.11 -3.83 -23.42
CA ALA A 95 -4.91 -2.56 -22.73
C ALA A 95 -3.42 -2.26 -22.60
N GLU A 96 -3.08 -0.99 -22.44
CA GLU A 96 -1.75 -0.53 -22.11
C GLU A 96 -1.71 -0.08 -20.65
N LEU A 97 -0.71 -0.54 -19.90
CA LEU A 97 -0.47 -0.09 -18.52
C LEU A 97 0.64 0.96 -18.49
N ILE A 98 0.25 2.20 -18.24
CA ILE A 98 1.20 3.29 -17.96
C ILE A 98 1.57 3.19 -16.49
N GLY A 99 2.82 2.77 -16.22
CA GLY A 99 3.38 2.66 -14.88
C GLY A 99 3.61 4.00 -14.17
N GLY A 100 4.21 3.93 -12.99
CA GLY A 100 4.52 5.06 -12.12
C GLY A 100 3.83 4.98 -10.75
N THR A 101 3.92 6.06 -9.98
CA THR A 101 3.29 6.14 -8.64
C THR A 101 1.78 6.11 -8.68
N ARG A 102 1.18 6.50 -9.81
CA ARG A 102 -0.26 6.53 -10.05
C ARG A 102 -0.54 5.88 -11.40
N PRO A 103 -0.55 4.54 -11.43
CA PRO A 103 -0.64 3.82 -12.69
C PRO A 103 -2.02 3.97 -13.33
N VAL A 104 -2.04 3.93 -14.65
CA VAL A 104 -3.25 4.12 -15.46
C VAL A 104 -3.31 3.05 -16.52
N LEU A 105 -4.46 2.39 -16.65
CA LEU A 105 -4.76 1.56 -17.80
C LEU A 105 -5.37 2.42 -18.90
N VAL A 106 -4.94 2.20 -20.14
CA VAL A 106 -5.49 2.83 -21.34
C VAL A 106 -5.99 1.72 -22.24
N LEU A 107 -7.24 1.81 -22.70
CA LEU A 107 -7.72 0.89 -23.73
C LEU A 107 -7.18 1.34 -25.10
N GLY A 108 -6.68 0.38 -25.88
CA GLY A 108 -6.14 0.65 -27.23
C GLY A 108 -7.23 0.94 -28.28
N GLU A 109 -8.49 0.68 -27.94
CA GLU A 109 -9.66 0.86 -28.80
C GLU A 109 -10.68 1.83 -28.20
N THR A 110 -11.59 2.32 -29.05
CA THR A 110 -12.71 3.15 -28.60
C THR A 110 -13.59 2.34 -27.64
N VAL A 111 -13.83 2.88 -26.45
CA VAL A 111 -14.74 2.28 -25.46
C VAL A 111 -16.13 2.16 -26.08
N THR A 112 -16.60 0.92 -26.27
CA THR A 112 -17.94 0.66 -26.82
C THR A 112 -18.99 0.75 -25.72
N GLU A 113 -20.26 0.94 -26.09
CA GLU A 113 -21.38 0.93 -25.13
C GLU A 113 -21.40 -0.35 -24.28
N TYR A 114 -21.01 -1.49 -24.86
CA TYR A 114 -20.89 -2.75 -24.13
C TYR A 114 -19.87 -2.66 -22.98
N LEU A 115 -18.70 -2.06 -23.23
CA LEU A 115 -17.65 -1.93 -22.22
C LEU A 115 -18.04 -0.98 -21.08
N HIS A 116 -18.98 -0.05 -21.29
CA HIS A 116 -19.49 0.78 -20.19
C HIS A 116 -20.36 0.02 -19.20
N HIS A 117 -20.89 -1.16 -19.58
CA HIS A 117 -21.73 -1.99 -18.70
C HIS A 117 -21.08 -3.32 -18.30
N ALA A 118 -19.97 -3.70 -18.95
CA ALA A 118 -19.25 -4.93 -18.67
C ALA A 118 -18.53 -4.89 -17.31
N ARG A 119 -18.49 -6.02 -16.61
CA ARG A 119 -17.67 -6.20 -15.41
C ARG A 119 -16.22 -6.49 -15.80
N PHE A 120 -15.31 -5.66 -15.32
CA PHE A 120 -13.87 -5.86 -15.51
C PHE A 120 -13.22 -6.48 -14.28
N VAL A 121 -12.31 -7.41 -14.52
CA VAL A 121 -11.37 -7.94 -13.53
C VAL A 121 -9.96 -7.63 -14.03
N ILE A 122 -9.26 -6.80 -13.26
CA ILE A 122 -7.93 -6.32 -13.57
C ILE A 122 -6.97 -6.87 -12.51
N GLU A 123 -5.89 -7.50 -12.94
CA GLU A 123 -4.82 -7.97 -12.06
C GLU A 123 -3.51 -7.34 -12.48
N TYR A 124 -2.72 -6.85 -11.51
CA TYR A 124 -1.43 -6.24 -11.79
C TYR A 124 -0.51 -6.32 -10.56
N GLU A 125 0.79 -6.24 -10.80
CA GLU A 125 1.79 -6.18 -9.72
C GLU A 125 2.08 -4.72 -9.34
N ALA A 126 1.88 -4.39 -8.06
CA ALA A 126 2.21 -3.08 -7.51
C ALA A 126 3.17 -3.22 -6.33
N GLY A 127 4.11 -2.28 -6.20
CA GLY A 127 5.09 -2.22 -5.12
C GLY A 127 6.36 -1.48 -5.52
N PHE A 128 7.15 -1.05 -4.53
CA PHE A 128 8.46 -0.45 -4.78
C PHE A 128 9.53 -1.50 -5.17
N GLY A 129 9.30 -2.76 -4.79
CA GLY A 129 10.13 -3.91 -5.13
C GLY A 129 9.87 -5.08 -4.18
N ALA A 130 10.53 -6.21 -4.43
CA ALA A 130 10.31 -7.43 -3.67
C ALA A 130 11.00 -7.45 -2.29
N THR A 131 11.88 -6.49 -1.98
CA THR A 131 12.68 -6.48 -0.76
C THR A 131 12.58 -5.13 0.00
N PRO A 132 12.84 -5.11 1.31
CA PRO A 132 12.88 -3.88 2.12
C PRO A 132 13.79 -2.77 1.56
N GLU A 133 14.88 -3.15 0.90
CA GLU A 133 15.87 -2.23 0.35
C GLU A 133 15.32 -1.41 -0.82
N ALA A 134 14.32 -1.94 -1.53
CA ALA A 134 13.66 -1.25 -2.63
C ALA A 134 12.76 -0.09 -2.15
N LEU A 135 12.35 -0.10 -0.88
CA LEU A 135 11.52 0.96 -0.32
C LEU A 135 12.27 2.30 -0.29
N PRO A 136 11.59 3.43 -0.58
CA PRO A 136 12.13 4.74 -0.34
C PRO A 136 12.61 4.92 1.12
N PRO A 137 13.75 5.58 1.37
CA PRO A 137 14.30 5.73 2.72
C PRO A 137 13.35 6.41 3.71
N ASP A 138 12.52 7.35 3.23
CA ASP A 138 11.51 8.05 4.04
C ASP A 138 10.36 7.13 4.44
N ILE A 139 9.90 6.24 3.56
CA ILE A 139 8.93 5.18 3.89
C ILE A 139 9.49 4.23 4.93
N ARG A 140 10.72 3.70 4.74
CA ARG A 140 11.35 2.82 5.74
C ARG A 140 11.45 3.49 7.11
N HIS A 141 11.84 4.76 7.12
CA HIS A 141 11.94 5.52 8.37
C HIS A 141 10.55 5.73 9.01
N ALA A 142 9.53 6.04 8.22
CA ALA A 142 8.16 6.21 8.70
C ALA A 142 7.59 4.94 9.35
N ILE A 143 7.77 3.77 8.72
CA ILE A 143 7.33 2.49 9.29
C ILE A 143 8.09 2.21 10.58
N ARG A 144 9.41 2.42 10.59
CA ARG A 144 10.25 2.16 11.76
C ARG A 144 9.89 3.06 12.95
N ASP A 145 9.64 4.34 12.69
CA ASP A 145 9.21 5.31 13.70
C ASP A 145 7.81 4.98 14.25
N GLN A 146 6.91 4.49 13.40
CA GLN A 146 5.61 3.99 13.83
C GLN A 146 5.74 2.72 14.70
N VAL A 147 6.61 1.78 14.33
CA VAL A 147 6.88 0.59 15.14
C VAL A 147 7.45 0.98 16.51
N ALA A 148 8.32 1.99 16.58
CA ALA A 148 8.82 2.50 17.86
C ALA A 148 7.71 3.05 18.75
N ALA A 149 6.80 3.84 18.17
CA ALA A 149 5.63 4.33 18.90
C ALA A 149 4.75 3.16 19.40
N LEU A 150 4.43 2.19 18.53
CA LEU A 150 3.61 1.03 18.92
C LEU A 150 4.27 0.20 20.04
N TYR A 151 5.59 0.01 19.97
CA TYR A 151 6.34 -0.73 20.96
C TYR A 151 6.33 -0.01 22.32
N ASP A 152 6.57 1.30 22.35
CA ASP A 152 6.58 2.09 23.59
C ASP A 152 5.18 2.14 24.26
N PHE A 153 4.10 2.13 23.46
CA PHE A 153 2.72 2.19 23.96
C PHE A 153 2.04 0.82 24.16
N ARG A 154 2.76 -0.30 24.04
CA ARG A 154 2.20 -1.67 24.07
C ARG A 154 1.46 -2.09 25.36
N GLY A 155 1.41 -1.23 26.38
CA GLY A 155 0.70 -1.44 27.65
C GLY A 155 -0.23 -0.28 28.07
N ALA A 156 -0.45 0.72 27.20
CA ALA A 156 -1.29 1.86 27.54
C ALA A 156 -2.77 1.44 27.58
N ASN A 157 -3.40 1.54 28.75
CA ASN A 157 -4.82 1.25 28.90
C ASN A 157 -5.65 2.39 28.27
N ALA A 158 -6.71 2.04 27.51
CA ALA A 158 -7.64 3.00 26.91
C ALA A 158 -8.28 4.00 27.92
N HIS A 159 -8.16 3.71 29.22
CA HIS A 159 -8.60 4.58 30.30
C HIS A 159 -7.64 5.76 30.58
N GLU A 160 -6.34 5.61 30.34
CA GLU A 160 -5.34 6.70 30.48
C GLU A 160 -5.30 7.61 29.24
N ALA A 161 -5.78 7.11 28.10
CA ALA A 161 -5.94 7.86 26.85
C ALA A 161 -6.99 8.99 26.90
N LYS A 162 -7.71 9.15 28.03
CA LYS A 162 -8.72 10.21 28.24
C LYS A 162 -8.15 11.52 28.77
N THR A 163 -6.86 11.57 29.10
CA THR A 163 -6.17 12.79 29.56
C THR A 163 -5.88 13.71 28.36
N PRO A 164 -6.00 15.05 28.46
CA PRO A 164 -5.76 15.96 27.32
C PRO A 164 -4.37 15.80 26.67
N GLN A 165 -3.35 15.36 27.41
CA GLN A 165 -2.03 14.98 26.87
C GLN A 165 -2.10 13.81 25.86
N ALA A 166 -3.02 12.86 26.04
CA ALA A 166 -3.19 11.70 25.16
C ALA A 166 -4.12 11.97 23.97
N ARG A 167 -4.83 13.11 23.96
CA ARG A 167 -5.58 13.59 22.78
C ARG A 167 -4.68 14.21 21.70
N GLY A 168 -3.42 14.52 22.03
CA GLY A 168 -2.43 15.10 21.11
C GLY A 168 -1.52 14.07 20.44
N THR A 169 -1.47 12.83 20.93
CA THR A 169 -0.79 11.72 20.27
C THR A 169 -1.73 11.17 19.21
N SER A 170 -1.60 11.67 17.99
CA SER A 170 -2.04 10.92 16.81
C SER A 170 -1.57 9.48 16.95
N SER A 171 -2.43 8.50 16.65
CA SER A 171 -2.03 7.08 16.57
C SER A 171 -0.82 6.87 15.65
N GLN A 172 -0.63 7.80 14.73
CA GLN A 172 0.46 7.85 13.77
C GLN A 172 1.59 8.77 14.23
N SER A 173 2.82 8.30 14.07
CA SER A 173 4.03 9.12 14.22
C SER A 173 4.08 10.26 13.20
N TYR A 174 4.87 11.31 13.48
CA TYR A 174 5.04 12.41 12.54
C TYR A 174 5.73 11.99 11.24
N ALA A 175 6.63 11.00 11.27
CA ALA A 175 7.21 10.44 10.06
C ALA A 175 6.14 9.70 9.23
N MET A 176 5.26 8.94 9.89
CA MET A 176 4.12 8.26 9.26
C MET A 176 3.19 9.25 8.56
N GLN A 177 2.77 10.31 9.25
CA GLN A 177 1.89 11.34 8.66
C GLN A 177 2.51 12.02 7.44
N ARG A 178 3.81 12.32 7.48
CA ARG A 178 4.53 12.93 6.34
C ARG A 178 4.62 11.97 5.16
N ALA A 179 4.89 10.69 5.41
CA ALA A 179 4.90 9.67 4.37
C ALA A 179 3.50 9.54 3.75
N ILE A 180 2.44 9.42 4.55
CA ILE A 180 1.07 9.38 4.06
C ILE A 180 0.77 10.62 3.22
N GLY A 181 1.05 11.84 3.71
CA GLY A 181 0.79 13.07 2.97
C GLY A 181 1.55 13.19 1.64
N ARG A 182 2.76 12.61 1.56
CA ARG A 182 3.59 12.61 0.35
C ARG A 182 3.11 11.62 -0.70
N TYR A 183 2.75 10.40 -0.28
CA TYR A 183 2.44 9.30 -1.18
C TYR A 183 0.95 9.16 -1.49
N ARG A 184 0.08 9.69 -0.63
CA ARG A 184 -1.35 9.82 -0.89
C ARG A 184 -1.57 10.74 -2.08
N GLY A 185 -2.33 10.24 -3.04
CA GLY A 185 -2.66 10.97 -4.25
C GLY A 185 -3.66 12.06 -3.93
N VAL A 186 -3.49 13.21 -4.57
CA VAL A 186 -4.56 14.21 -4.62
C VAL A 186 -5.67 13.60 -5.46
N LYS A 187 -6.83 13.32 -4.85
CA LYS A 187 -8.04 12.96 -5.60
C LYS A 187 -8.44 14.20 -6.38
N ALA A 188 -8.28 14.14 -7.70
CA ALA A 188 -8.74 15.18 -8.62
C ALA A 188 -10.26 15.24 -8.65
#